data_AF-A0A8J4AHK3-F1
#
_entry.id   AF-A0A8J4AHK3-F1
#
_cell.length_a   1.000
_cell.length_b   1.000
_cell.length_c   1.000
_cell.angle_alpha   90.00
_cell.angle_beta   90.00
_cell.angle_gamma   90.00
#
_symmetry.space_group_name_H-M   'P 1'
#
loop_
_entity.id
_entity.type
_entity.pdbx_description
1 polymer ?
#
loop_
_entity_poly.entity_id
_entity_poly.type
_entity_poly.pdbx_seq_one_letter_code
_entity_poly.pdbx_strand_id
1 'polypeptide(L)'
;MGTSECDAGSWTLGDRTVHRIGLGVKRLAAGTSDPGTAQERAIALLRRAVELGVDHLDTAAFYPTYADDGDPAHAFRSLGWANEVIRAALAPYPEHLTIVTKIGPTGHGLARPDELRGLVEAELRQLGVDHLDVVNLRLHGLDSIAEHFGVLAELRDAGLIRHLGLSNVRPQHLAQAQQIAPVVCVQNRYGVDFGRVNDELVDSCGAQHIAFVPFFALTATGREAGGVGANETVTAIARAHDATPAQVRIAWTLGRGPHVLAIPGTGDPRHLAENLAAGALRLSPAETAALDAAS
;
A
#
# COMPACT_ATOMS: atom_id res chain seq x y z
N MET A 1 9.02 3.59 29.93
CA MET A 1 8.81 2.86 28.67
C MET A 1 7.76 3.65 27.90
N GLY A 2 8.19 4.61 27.08
CA GLY A 2 7.28 5.40 26.26
C GLY A 2 6.85 4.56 25.07
N THR A 3 5.55 4.40 24.86
CA THR A 3 4.99 3.96 23.60
C THR A 3 5.45 4.95 22.54
N SER A 4 6.27 4.49 21.59
CA SER A 4 6.61 5.26 20.40
C SER A 4 5.36 5.35 19.54
N GLU A 5 4.43 6.23 19.89
CA GLU A 5 3.28 6.55 19.04
C GLU A 5 3.81 7.05 17.69
N CYS A 6 3.21 6.56 16.60
CA CYS A 6 3.53 7.00 15.26
C CYS A 6 3.12 8.48 15.12
N ASP A 7 4.08 9.40 15.28
CA ASP A 7 3.87 10.86 15.23
C ASP A 7 3.55 11.41 13.82
N ALA A 8 3.14 10.52 12.91
CA ALA A 8 2.60 10.88 11.60
C ALA A 8 1.14 11.33 11.70
N GLY A 9 0.42 11.00 12.79
CA GLY A 9 -1.01 11.24 12.93
C GLY A 9 -1.88 10.14 12.30
N SER A 10 -3.18 10.38 12.22
CA SER A 10 -4.17 9.41 11.73
C SER A 10 -5.07 9.99 10.63
N TRP A 11 -5.79 9.12 9.94
CA TRP A 11 -6.74 9.45 8.89
C TRP A 11 -7.96 8.53 8.95
N THR A 12 -9.11 9.01 8.48
CA THR A 12 -10.33 8.20 8.34
C THR A 12 -10.36 7.51 6.98
N LEU A 13 -10.15 6.19 6.97
CA LEU A 13 -10.24 5.35 5.79
C LEU A 13 -11.61 4.62 5.79
N GLY A 14 -12.58 5.21 5.11
CA GLY A 14 -13.97 4.74 5.16
C GLY A 14 -14.59 5.02 6.53
N ASP A 15 -14.87 3.97 7.29
CA ASP A 15 -15.39 4.06 8.67
C ASP A 15 -14.33 3.73 9.74
N ARG A 16 -13.07 3.48 9.33
CA ARG A 16 -11.96 3.17 10.23
C ARG A 16 -11.04 4.37 10.38
N THR A 17 -10.50 4.56 11.59
CA THR A 17 -9.37 5.47 11.80
C THR A 17 -8.10 4.65 11.76
N VAL A 18 -7.16 5.03 10.90
CA VAL A 18 -5.86 4.37 10.74
C VAL A 18 -4.73 5.36 10.95
N HIS A 19 -3.59 4.91 11.46
CA HIS A 19 -2.35 5.68 11.46
C HIS A 19 -1.92 5.99 10.03
N ARG A 20 -1.15 7.06 9.84
CA ARG A 20 -0.69 7.46 8.50
C ARG A 20 0.48 6.63 7.95
N ILE A 21 1.02 5.69 8.74
CA ILE A 21 2.02 4.73 8.28
C ILE A 21 1.54 3.32 8.60
N GLY A 22 1.35 2.51 7.55
CA GLY A 22 1.02 1.09 7.63
C GLY A 22 2.13 0.22 7.05
N LEU A 23 1.78 -1.01 6.67
CA LEU A 23 2.72 -1.96 6.10
C LEU A 23 2.25 -2.51 4.75
N GLY A 24 3.05 -2.30 3.71
CA GLY A 24 2.89 -2.99 2.42
C GLY A 24 3.50 -4.38 2.46
N VAL A 25 2.70 -5.43 2.24
CA VAL A 25 3.15 -6.82 2.46
C VAL A 25 3.81 -7.49 1.26
N LYS A 26 3.99 -6.77 0.15
CA LYS A 26 4.64 -7.29 -1.07
C LYS A 26 6.05 -7.85 -0.83
N ARG A 27 6.74 -7.41 0.23
CA ARG A 27 8.13 -7.77 0.55
C ARG A 27 8.29 -8.72 1.73
N LEU A 28 7.20 -9.35 2.21
CA LEU A 28 7.26 -10.24 3.37
C LEU A 28 8.26 -11.39 3.20
N ALA A 29 8.38 -11.94 1.99
CA ALA A 29 9.32 -13.03 1.69
C ALA A 29 10.74 -12.57 1.30
N ALA A 30 11.03 -11.26 1.37
CA ALA A 30 12.33 -10.76 0.94
C ALA A 30 13.49 -11.33 1.78
N GLY A 31 14.65 -11.54 1.14
CA GLY A 31 15.89 -11.93 1.82
C GLY A 31 16.03 -13.41 2.19
N THR A 32 15.22 -14.31 1.61
CA THR A 32 15.47 -15.76 1.61
C THR A 32 14.80 -16.41 0.41
N SER A 33 15.36 -17.51 -0.08
CA SER A 33 14.73 -18.40 -1.05
C SER A 33 14.08 -19.62 -0.41
N ASP A 34 14.30 -19.84 0.91
CA ASP A 34 13.71 -20.96 1.65
C ASP A 34 12.25 -20.65 2.08
N PRO A 35 11.26 -21.44 1.63
CA PRO A 35 9.85 -21.19 1.92
C PRO A 35 9.48 -21.20 3.40
N GLY A 36 10.01 -22.17 4.17
CA GLY A 36 9.69 -22.31 5.59
C GLY A 36 10.20 -21.11 6.40
N THR A 37 11.46 -20.76 6.19
CA THR A 37 12.10 -19.58 6.80
C THR A 37 11.41 -18.29 6.39
N ALA A 38 11.01 -18.14 5.12
CA ALA A 38 10.28 -16.96 4.65
C ALA A 38 8.95 -16.79 5.40
N GLN A 39 8.18 -17.87 5.53
CA GLN A 39 6.90 -17.86 6.24
C GLN A 39 7.08 -17.55 7.74
N GLU A 40 8.04 -18.17 8.41
CA GLU A 40 8.32 -17.91 9.83
C GLU A 40 8.70 -16.45 10.08
N ARG A 41 9.58 -15.88 9.24
CA ARG A 41 9.99 -14.48 9.35
C ARG A 41 8.86 -13.52 9.03
N ALA A 42 8.03 -13.82 8.03
CA ALA A 42 6.88 -13.01 7.68
C ALA A 42 5.84 -12.99 8.82
N ILE A 43 5.57 -14.14 9.45
CA ILE A 43 4.68 -14.23 10.62
C ILE A 43 5.23 -13.39 11.78
N ALA A 44 6.53 -13.52 12.08
CA ALA A 44 7.16 -12.76 13.15
C ALA A 44 7.11 -11.24 12.87
N LEU A 45 7.37 -10.82 11.62
CA LEU A 45 7.33 -9.41 11.22
C LEU A 45 5.92 -8.83 11.32
N LEU A 46 4.89 -9.54 10.86
CA LEU A 46 3.50 -9.09 10.90
C LEU A 46 3.01 -8.90 12.35
N ARG A 47 3.33 -9.86 13.23
CA ARG A 47 3.04 -9.73 14.67
C ARG A 47 3.76 -8.52 15.25
N ARG A 48 5.05 -8.37 14.91
CA ARG A 48 5.84 -7.22 15.37
C ARG A 48 5.30 -5.89 14.87
N ALA A 49 4.78 -5.83 13.65
CA ALA A 49 4.18 -4.63 13.09
C ALA A 49 2.95 -4.19 13.90
N VAL A 50 2.04 -5.11 14.20
CA VAL A 50 0.86 -4.84 15.04
C VAL A 50 1.28 -4.43 16.46
N GLU A 51 2.26 -5.12 17.06
CA GLU A 51 2.80 -4.72 18.38
C GLU A 51 3.39 -3.29 18.39
N LEU A 52 3.92 -2.84 17.26
CA LEU A 52 4.47 -1.49 17.08
C LEU A 52 3.40 -0.45 16.70
N GLY A 53 2.12 -0.83 16.65
CA GLY A 53 1.01 0.07 16.38
C GLY A 53 0.61 0.19 14.91
N VAL A 54 1.11 -0.69 14.02
CA VAL A 54 0.55 -0.78 12.66
C VAL A 54 -0.87 -1.30 12.72
N ASP A 55 -1.80 -0.51 12.20
CA ASP A 55 -3.24 -0.77 12.22
C ASP A 55 -3.85 -0.94 10.82
N HIS A 56 -3.03 -0.91 9.77
CA HIS A 56 -3.47 -1.28 8.43
C HIS A 56 -2.38 -1.98 7.61
N LEU A 57 -2.79 -3.02 6.89
CA LEU A 57 -1.95 -3.82 6.01
C LEU A 57 -2.42 -3.67 4.56
N ASP A 58 -1.49 -3.39 3.65
CA ASP A 58 -1.74 -3.35 2.22
C ASP A 58 -1.23 -4.63 1.54
N THR A 59 -2.16 -5.44 1.03
CA THR A 59 -1.94 -6.76 0.41
C THR A 59 -2.55 -6.85 -0.99
N ALA A 60 -2.33 -7.99 -1.65
CA ALA A 60 -3.06 -8.45 -2.83
C ALA A 60 -2.80 -9.95 -3.01
N ALA A 61 -3.80 -10.72 -3.46
CA ALA A 61 -3.60 -12.15 -3.74
C ALA A 61 -2.51 -12.41 -4.80
N PHE A 62 -2.27 -11.47 -5.71
CA PHE A 62 -1.24 -11.57 -6.76
C PHE A 62 0.17 -11.12 -6.31
N TYR A 63 0.40 -10.78 -5.02
CA TYR A 63 1.74 -10.43 -4.54
C TYR A 63 2.68 -11.64 -4.50
N PRO A 64 3.92 -11.53 -5.02
CA PRO A 64 4.82 -12.65 -5.21
C PRO A 64 5.16 -13.36 -3.90
N THR A 65 5.35 -14.68 -3.97
CA THR A 65 5.55 -15.57 -2.82
C THR A 65 7.00 -15.66 -2.38
N TYR A 66 7.93 -15.77 -3.33
CA TYR A 66 9.39 -15.82 -3.13
C TYR A 66 10.04 -14.96 -4.21
N ALA A 67 11.28 -14.51 -3.96
CA ALA A 67 11.99 -13.58 -4.84
C ALA A 67 11.71 -13.87 -6.31
N ASP A 68 11.20 -12.83 -7.00
CA ASP A 68 10.98 -12.77 -8.43
C ASP A 68 12.11 -13.52 -9.14
N ASP A 69 11.79 -14.63 -9.80
CA ASP A 69 12.77 -15.41 -10.57
C ASP A 69 13.23 -14.65 -11.83
N GLY A 70 12.74 -13.40 -11.99
CA GLY A 70 13.05 -12.51 -13.08
C GLY A 70 12.18 -12.78 -14.30
N ASP A 71 11.23 -13.72 -14.24
CA ASP A 71 10.30 -14.00 -15.32
C ASP A 71 9.11 -13.02 -15.26
N PRO A 72 8.95 -12.13 -16.25
CA PRO A 72 7.81 -11.22 -16.33
C PRO A 72 6.46 -11.95 -16.36
N ALA A 73 6.43 -13.22 -16.79
CA ALA A 73 5.24 -14.06 -16.79
C ALA A 73 4.83 -14.53 -15.37
N HIS A 74 5.76 -14.52 -14.42
CA HIS A 74 5.53 -14.89 -13.02
C HIS A 74 5.23 -13.71 -12.10
N ALA A 75 5.45 -12.47 -12.55
CA ALA A 75 5.22 -11.25 -11.77
C ALA A 75 3.78 -11.11 -11.19
N PHE A 76 2.80 -11.79 -11.79
CA PHE A 76 1.40 -11.83 -11.32
C PHE A 76 0.91 -13.23 -10.90
N ARG A 77 1.76 -14.27 -10.97
CA ARG A 77 1.42 -15.59 -10.43
C ARG A 77 1.72 -15.58 -8.94
N SER A 78 0.69 -15.41 -8.13
CA SER A 78 0.77 -15.74 -6.71
C SER A 78 -0.42 -16.57 -6.28
N LEU A 79 -0.14 -17.51 -5.38
CA LEU A 79 -1.07 -18.51 -4.87
C LEU A 79 -1.83 -18.01 -3.63
N GLY A 80 -1.97 -16.69 -3.45
CA GLY A 80 -2.60 -16.12 -2.25
C GLY A 80 -1.73 -16.18 -0.99
N TRP A 81 -0.45 -16.53 -1.12
CA TRP A 81 0.47 -16.75 0.01
C TRP A 81 0.52 -15.57 0.98
N ALA A 82 0.57 -14.33 0.49
CA ALA A 82 0.61 -13.15 1.37
C ALA A 82 -0.62 -13.09 2.29
N ASN A 83 -1.81 -13.36 1.73
CA ASN A 83 -3.06 -13.39 2.47
C ASN A 83 -3.10 -14.57 3.46
N GLU A 84 -2.63 -15.76 3.05
CA GLU A 84 -2.54 -16.93 3.93
C GLU A 84 -1.59 -16.71 5.11
N VAL A 85 -0.45 -16.05 4.86
CA VAL A 85 0.53 -15.71 5.91
C VAL A 85 -0.02 -14.63 6.85
N ILE A 86 -0.72 -13.62 6.34
CA ILE A 86 -1.45 -12.64 7.16
C ILE A 86 -2.42 -13.36 8.09
N ARG A 87 -3.23 -14.28 7.56
CA ARG A 87 -4.16 -15.08 8.34
C ARG A 87 -3.44 -15.92 9.39
N ALA A 88 -2.40 -16.64 9.02
CA ALA A 88 -1.65 -17.49 9.96
C ALA A 88 -0.99 -16.69 11.09
N ALA A 89 -0.56 -15.46 10.79
CA ALA A 89 0.10 -14.59 11.74
C ALA A 89 -0.87 -13.95 12.74
N LEU A 90 -2.03 -13.49 12.25
CA LEU A 90 -2.87 -12.51 12.94
C LEU A 90 -4.29 -12.99 13.23
N ALA A 91 -4.76 -14.14 12.74
CA ALA A 91 -6.09 -14.64 13.07
C ALA A 91 -6.16 -15.20 14.52
N PRO A 92 -7.24 -14.94 15.28
CA PRO A 92 -8.31 -13.98 14.99
C PRO A 92 -7.78 -12.53 14.97
N TYR A 93 -8.17 -11.78 13.93
CA TYR A 93 -7.62 -10.45 13.66
C TYR A 93 -7.91 -9.46 14.80
N PRO A 94 -6.96 -8.58 15.15
CA PRO A 94 -7.25 -7.45 16.02
C PRO A 94 -8.37 -6.59 15.45
N GLU A 95 -9.33 -6.18 16.28
CA GLU A 95 -10.52 -5.43 15.83
C GLU A 95 -10.20 -4.11 15.12
N HIS A 96 -9.09 -3.48 15.51
CA HIS A 96 -8.61 -2.21 14.95
C HIS A 96 -7.80 -2.37 13.66
N LEU A 97 -7.45 -3.60 13.27
CA LEU A 97 -6.65 -3.85 12.08
C LEU A 97 -7.52 -3.74 10.82
N THR A 98 -7.09 -2.91 9.88
CA THR A 98 -7.73 -2.74 8.56
C THR A 98 -6.91 -3.43 7.48
N ILE A 99 -7.51 -4.35 6.72
CA ILE A 99 -6.86 -5.02 5.59
C ILE A 99 -7.29 -4.38 4.27
N VAL A 100 -6.33 -3.78 3.57
CA VAL A 100 -6.51 -3.19 2.24
C VAL A 100 -5.98 -4.17 1.20
N THR A 101 -6.85 -4.69 0.33
CA THR A 101 -6.46 -5.61 -0.75
C THR A 101 -6.75 -5.07 -2.14
N LYS A 102 -6.43 -5.84 -3.19
CA LYS A 102 -6.51 -5.43 -4.59
C LYS A 102 -7.07 -6.54 -5.46
N ILE A 103 -8.07 -6.19 -6.27
CA ILE A 103 -8.68 -7.07 -7.26
C ILE A 103 -8.44 -6.50 -8.66
N GLY A 104 -8.28 -7.38 -9.65
CA GLY A 104 -8.16 -7.00 -11.06
C GLY A 104 -7.15 -7.87 -11.80
N PRO A 105 -5.82 -7.73 -11.55
CA PRO A 105 -4.82 -8.51 -12.25
C PRO A 105 -4.91 -10.01 -11.95
N THR A 106 -4.68 -10.82 -12.98
CA THR A 106 -4.55 -12.27 -12.96
C THR A 106 -3.30 -12.69 -13.72
N GLY A 107 -2.98 -13.99 -13.73
CA GLY A 107 -1.88 -14.53 -14.55
C GLY A 107 -2.02 -14.35 -16.06
N HIS A 108 -3.20 -13.90 -16.55
CA HIS A 108 -3.47 -13.68 -17.97
C HIS A 108 -3.84 -12.23 -18.30
N GLY A 109 -3.54 -11.30 -17.40
CA GLY A 109 -3.89 -9.87 -17.54
C GLY A 109 -5.04 -9.47 -16.63
N LEU A 110 -5.71 -8.37 -16.96
CA LEU A 110 -6.82 -7.88 -16.17
C LEU A 110 -8.03 -8.81 -16.28
N ALA A 111 -8.59 -9.21 -15.14
CA ALA A 111 -9.83 -9.98 -15.06
C ALA A 111 -10.97 -9.26 -15.77
N ARG A 112 -11.84 -10.03 -16.40
CA ARG A 112 -13.12 -9.54 -16.93
C ARG A 112 -14.09 -9.26 -15.77
N PRO A 113 -15.12 -8.42 -15.95
CA PRO A 113 -16.10 -8.14 -14.91
C PRO A 113 -16.74 -9.39 -14.30
N ASP A 114 -17.05 -10.41 -15.11
CA ASP A 114 -17.65 -11.68 -14.67
C ASP A 114 -16.73 -12.52 -13.77
N GLU A 115 -15.42 -12.25 -13.77
CA GLU A 115 -14.43 -12.98 -12.98
C GLU A 115 -14.20 -12.35 -11.59
N LEU A 116 -14.58 -11.08 -11.39
CA LEU A 116 -14.21 -10.32 -10.19
C LEU A 116 -14.83 -10.89 -8.91
N ARG A 117 -16.07 -11.39 -8.96
CA ARG A 117 -16.71 -12.05 -7.79
C ARG A 117 -15.89 -13.25 -7.33
N GLY A 118 -15.44 -14.09 -8.26
CA GLY A 118 -14.62 -15.27 -7.93
C GLY A 118 -13.30 -14.90 -7.26
N LEU A 119 -12.68 -13.78 -7.67
CA LEU A 119 -11.46 -13.27 -7.04
C LEU A 119 -11.71 -12.76 -5.62
N VAL A 120 -12.80 -11.99 -5.40
CA VAL A 120 -13.19 -11.51 -4.07
C VAL A 120 -13.47 -12.67 -3.13
N GLU A 121 -14.24 -13.67 -3.57
CA GLU A 121 -14.52 -14.87 -2.77
C GLU A 121 -13.26 -15.69 -2.46
N ALA A 122 -12.29 -15.73 -3.38
CA ALA A 122 -11.00 -16.36 -3.12
C ALA A 122 -10.21 -15.62 -2.04
N GLU A 123 -10.15 -14.28 -2.08
CA GLU A 123 -9.48 -13.47 -1.07
C GLU A 123 -10.15 -13.60 0.31
N LEU A 124 -11.49 -13.62 0.37
CA LEU A 124 -12.24 -13.89 1.61
C LEU A 124 -11.82 -15.24 2.23
N ARG A 125 -11.71 -16.31 1.42
CA ARG A 125 -11.26 -17.64 1.88
C ARG A 125 -9.80 -17.64 2.35
N GLN A 126 -8.91 -16.97 1.62
CA GLN A 126 -7.48 -16.91 1.94
C GLN A 126 -7.23 -16.17 3.25
N LEU A 127 -7.87 -15.01 3.42
CA LEU A 127 -7.80 -14.22 4.65
C LEU A 127 -8.66 -14.83 5.77
N GLY A 128 -9.63 -15.68 5.46
CA GLY A 128 -10.51 -16.30 6.45
C GLY A 128 -11.41 -15.29 7.15
N VAL A 129 -12.00 -14.39 6.38
CA VAL A 129 -12.90 -13.32 6.85
C VAL A 129 -14.22 -13.36 6.09
N ASP A 130 -15.28 -12.83 6.69
CA ASP A 130 -16.62 -12.78 6.06
C ASP A 130 -16.80 -11.57 5.12
N HIS A 131 -15.94 -10.55 5.26
CA HIS A 131 -15.93 -9.36 4.43
C HIS A 131 -14.49 -8.81 4.32
N LEU A 132 -14.18 -8.13 3.20
CA LEU A 132 -12.93 -7.40 3.00
C LEU A 132 -13.10 -5.94 3.44
N ASP A 133 -12.16 -5.37 4.20
CA ASP A 133 -12.29 -3.99 4.68
C ASP A 133 -12.21 -2.97 3.55
N VAL A 134 -11.14 -3.02 2.74
CA VAL A 134 -10.99 -2.13 1.59
C VAL A 134 -10.50 -2.92 0.38
N VAL A 135 -11.21 -2.82 -0.74
CA VAL A 135 -10.79 -3.43 -2.01
C VAL A 135 -10.47 -2.35 -3.03
N ASN A 136 -9.22 -2.31 -3.49
CA ASN A 136 -8.83 -1.48 -4.60
C ASN A 136 -9.02 -2.20 -5.94
N LEU A 137 -9.71 -1.58 -6.89
CA LEU A 137 -9.66 -2.02 -8.28
C LEU A 137 -8.27 -1.64 -8.86
N ARG A 138 -7.40 -2.64 -9.05
CA ARG A 138 -6.07 -2.45 -9.63
C ARG A 138 -6.15 -2.51 -11.15
N LEU A 139 -6.00 -1.35 -11.79
CA LEU A 139 -6.08 -1.26 -13.25
C LEU A 139 -4.81 -1.73 -13.94
N HIS A 140 -5.00 -2.29 -15.13
CA HIS A 140 -3.95 -2.59 -16.09
C HIS A 140 -4.42 -2.22 -17.52
N GLY A 141 -4.38 -0.93 -17.84
CA GLY A 141 -4.60 -0.46 -19.22
C GLY A 141 -6.06 -0.29 -19.68
N LEU A 142 -7.01 -0.05 -18.77
CA LEU A 142 -8.40 0.28 -19.15
C LEU A 142 -8.61 1.77 -19.37
N ASP A 143 -9.46 2.09 -20.36
CA ASP A 143 -9.96 3.45 -20.60
C ASP A 143 -11.21 3.77 -19.77
N SER A 144 -12.11 2.79 -19.61
CA SER A 144 -13.31 2.89 -18.78
C SER A 144 -13.29 1.79 -17.72
N ILE A 145 -13.66 2.15 -16.49
CA ILE A 145 -13.72 1.23 -15.34
C ILE A 145 -15.15 0.89 -14.94
N ALA A 146 -16.17 1.41 -15.63
CA ALA A 146 -17.56 1.35 -15.16
C ALA A 146 -18.06 -0.08 -14.90
N GLU A 147 -17.80 -1.01 -15.82
CA GLU A 147 -18.24 -2.40 -15.65
C GLU A 147 -17.52 -3.08 -14.49
N HIS A 148 -16.18 -2.98 -14.44
CA HIS A 148 -15.38 -3.57 -13.36
C HIS A 148 -15.72 -3.00 -11.99
N PHE A 149 -15.81 -1.67 -11.89
CA PHE A 149 -16.10 -1.00 -10.63
C PHE A 149 -17.57 -1.18 -10.22
N GLY A 150 -18.49 -1.28 -11.19
CA GLY A 150 -19.89 -1.65 -10.96
C GLY A 150 -20.03 -3.00 -10.29
N VAL A 151 -19.30 -4.03 -10.76
CA VAL A 151 -19.30 -5.34 -10.09
C VAL A 151 -18.77 -5.25 -8.65
N LEU A 152 -17.69 -4.49 -8.40
CA LEU A 152 -17.21 -4.31 -7.03
C LEU A 152 -18.20 -3.54 -6.14
N ALA A 153 -18.95 -2.58 -6.71
CA ALA A 153 -20.03 -1.89 -6.02
C ALA A 153 -21.18 -2.85 -5.63
N GLU A 154 -21.60 -3.73 -6.54
CA GLU A 154 -22.59 -4.77 -6.22
C GLU A 154 -22.11 -5.71 -5.11
N LEU A 155 -20.82 -6.07 -5.10
CA LEU A 155 -20.24 -6.91 -4.04
C LEU A 155 -20.12 -6.18 -2.70
N ARG A 156 -19.92 -4.85 -2.73
CA ARG A 156 -20.02 -4.00 -1.54
C ARG A 156 -21.45 -4.00 -0.99
N ASP A 157 -22.44 -3.78 -1.85
CA ASP A 157 -23.84 -3.73 -1.44
C ASP A 157 -24.34 -5.10 -0.93
N ALA A 158 -23.76 -6.19 -1.44
CA ALA A 158 -23.97 -7.55 -0.93
C ALA A 158 -23.24 -7.85 0.40
N GLY A 159 -22.40 -6.94 0.90
CA GLY A 159 -21.70 -7.06 2.18
C GLY A 159 -20.37 -7.81 2.14
N LEU A 160 -19.89 -8.23 0.96
CA LEU A 160 -18.59 -8.92 0.82
C LEU A 160 -17.40 -7.96 0.92
N ILE A 161 -17.63 -6.68 0.61
CA ILE A 161 -16.64 -5.61 0.65
C ILE A 161 -17.22 -4.47 1.49
N ARG A 162 -16.46 -3.90 2.44
CA ARG A 162 -16.92 -2.72 3.19
C ARG A 162 -16.70 -1.44 2.41
N HIS A 163 -15.47 -1.21 1.93
CA HIS A 163 -15.09 0.02 1.24
C HIS A 163 -14.35 -0.25 -0.07
N LEU A 164 -14.46 0.70 -0.99
CA LEU A 164 -13.87 0.61 -2.31
C LEU A 164 -12.76 1.66 -2.50
N GLY A 165 -11.71 1.23 -3.16
CA GLY A 165 -10.62 2.09 -3.58
C GLY A 165 -10.22 1.84 -5.03
N LEU A 166 -9.24 2.59 -5.51
CA LEU A 166 -8.72 2.50 -6.86
C LEU A 166 -7.20 2.37 -6.83
N SER A 167 -6.61 1.65 -7.78
CA SER A 167 -5.16 1.61 -7.91
C SER A 167 -4.69 1.71 -9.37
N ASN A 168 -3.64 2.51 -9.58
CA ASN A 168 -3.01 2.79 -10.87
C ASN A 168 -3.97 3.45 -11.87
N VAL A 169 -4.55 4.58 -11.44
CA VAL A 169 -5.65 5.26 -12.13
C VAL A 169 -5.29 6.66 -12.61
N ARG A 170 -6.09 7.20 -13.53
CA ARG A 170 -6.07 8.60 -13.97
C ARG A 170 -7.22 9.36 -13.31
N PRO A 171 -7.20 10.71 -13.25
CA PRO A 171 -8.30 11.50 -12.67
C PRO A 171 -9.70 11.14 -13.22
N GLN A 172 -9.79 10.89 -14.53
CA GLN A 172 -11.04 10.49 -15.18
C GLN A 172 -11.62 9.17 -14.62
N HIS A 173 -10.77 8.23 -14.20
CA HIS A 173 -11.24 6.97 -13.62
C HIS A 173 -11.78 7.19 -12.21
N LEU A 174 -11.15 8.07 -11.40
CA LEU A 174 -11.69 8.45 -10.09
C LEU A 174 -13.08 9.08 -10.23
N ALA A 175 -13.21 10.04 -11.15
CA ALA A 175 -14.50 10.67 -11.43
C ALA A 175 -15.58 9.64 -11.84
N GLN A 176 -15.21 8.67 -12.69
CA GLN A 176 -16.12 7.59 -13.12
C GLN A 176 -16.52 6.68 -11.96
N ALA A 177 -15.58 6.26 -11.11
CA ALA A 177 -15.88 5.43 -9.93
C ALA A 177 -16.87 6.10 -8.98
N GLN A 178 -16.70 7.42 -8.75
CA GLN A 178 -17.56 8.18 -7.84
C GLN A 178 -19.01 8.34 -8.34
N GLN A 179 -19.27 8.15 -9.63
CA GLN A 179 -20.64 8.06 -10.16
C GLN A 179 -21.31 6.72 -9.84
N ILE A 180 -20.54 5.71 -9.41
CA ILE A 180 -20.99 4.33 -9.20
C ILE A 180 -21.09 4.04 -7.70
N ALA A 181 -20.03 4.33 -6.93
CA ALA A 181 -19.99 4.08 -5.50
C ALA A 181 -18.97 4.98 -4.76
N PRO A 182 -19.09 5.15 -3.43
CA PRO A 182 -18.10 5.89 -2.64
C PRO A 182 -16.70 5.27 -2.74
N VAL A 183 -15.70 6.13 -2.94
CA VAL A 183 -14.27 5.76 -3.02
C VAL A 183 -13.55 6.31 -1.79
N VAL A 184 -12.87 5.44 -1.04
CA VAL A 184 -12.18 5.82 0.21
C VAL A 184 -10.67 6.03 0.03
N CYS A 185 -10.06 5.43 -0.99
CA CYS A 185 -8.66 5.63 -1.29
C CYS A 185 -8.29 5.48 -2.77
N VAL A 186 -7.17 6.09 -3.13
CA VAL A 186 -6.50 5.96 -4.44
C VAL A 186 -5.04 5.58 -4.20
N GLN A 187 -4.59 4.48 -4.79
CA GLN A 187 -3.20 4.04 -4.75
C GLN A 187 -2.48 4.23 -6.09
N ASN A 188 -1.57 5.20 -6.17
CA ASN A 188 -0.80 5.48 -7.38
C ASN A 188 0.70 5.56 -7.11
N ARG A 189 1.50 5.46 -8.16
CA ARG A 189 2.95 5.71 -8.05
C ARG A 189 3.19 7.15 -7.62
N TYR A 190 3.94 7.34 -6.56
CA TYR A 190 4.28 8.66 -6.07
C TYR A 190 5.50 8.59 -5.17
N GLY A 191 6.30 9.64 -5.15
CA GLY A 191 7.57 9.68 -4.45
C GLY A 191 8.50 10.70 -5.08
N VAL A 192 9.63 10.94 -4.41
CA VAL A 192 10.58 11.99 -4.77
C VAL A 192 11.09 11.89 -6.21
N ASP A 193 11.16 10.73 -6.87
CA ASP A 193 11.80 10.61 -8.20
C ASP A 193 10.80 10.36 -9.36
N PHE A 194 9.55 10.81 -9.24
CA PHE A 194 8.48 10.49 -10.20
C PHE A 194 7.91 11.69 -10.98
N GLY A 195 8.62 12.82 -11.02
CA GLY A 195 8.29 13.97 -11.86
C GLY A 195 6.94 14.63 -11.57
N ARG A 196 6.45 14.52 -10.32
CA ARG A 196 5.18 15.14 -9.85
C ARG A 196 3.94 14.85 -10.71
N VAL A 197 3.96 13.77 -11.50
CA VAL A 197 2.90 13.44 -12.48
C VAL A 197 1.53 13.16 -11.88
N ASN A 198 1.47 12.90 -10.57
CA ASN A 198 0.22 12.60 -9.84
C ASN A 198 -0.17 13.71 -8.87
N ASP A 199 0.51 14.87 -8.84
CA ASP A 199 0.23 15.94 -7.89
C ASP A 199 -1.23 16.41 -7.93
N GLU A 200 -1.79 16.63 -9.13
CA GLU A 200 -3.20 17.00 -9.29
C GLU A 200 -4.12 15.96 -8.65
N LEU A 201 -3.82 14.67 -8.81
CA LEU A 201 -4.61 13.59 -8.23
C LEU A 201 -4.43 13.51 -6.70
N VAL A 202 -3.21 13.74 -6.19
CA VAL A 202 -2.92 13.82 -4.74
C VAL A 202 -3.72 14.95 -4.11
N ASP A 203 -3.65 16.15 -4.69
CA ASP A 203 -4.31 17.34 -4.15
C ASP A 203 -5.84 17.20 -4.24
N SER A 204 -6.34 16.65 -5.36
CA SER A 204 -7.76 16.34 -5.57
C SER A 204 -8.29 15.31 -4.57
N CYS A 205 -7.51 14.28 -4.22
CA CYS A 205 -7.89 13.33 -3.16
C CYS A 205 -8.03 14.04 -1.82
N GLY A 206 -7.09 14.92 -1.47
CA GLY A 206 -7.14 15.69 -0.23
C GLY A 206 -8.36 16.60 -0.13
N ALA A 207 -8.67 17.33 -1.20
CA ALA A 207 -9.85 18.20 -1.28
C ALA A 207 -11.18 17.43 -1.16
N GLN A 208 -11.19 16.14 -1.51
CA GLN A 208 -12.37 15.28 -1.49
C GLN A 208 -12.43 14.36 -0.27
N HIS A 209 -11.50 14.48 0.68
CA HIS A 209 -11.37 13.58 1.83
C HIS A 209 -11.18 12.10 1.43
N ILE A 210 -10.43 11.85 0.36
CA ILE A 210 -10.04 10.52 -0.10
C ILE A 210 -8.58 10.30 0.28
N ALA A 211 -8.25 9.14 0.85
CA ALA A 211 -6.87 8.81 1.17
C ALA A 211 -6.04 8.62 -0.12
N PHE A 212 -4.87 9.23 -0.19
CA PHE A 212 -3.90 8.92 -1.24
C PHE A 212 -2.80 8.00 -0.68
N VAL A 213 -2.60 6.85 -1.32
CA VAL A 213 -1.66 5.83 -0.86
C VAL A 213 -0.56 5.66 -1.91
N PRO A 214 0.67 6.13 -1.64
CA PRO A 214 1.76 6.15 -2.60
C PRO A 214 2.45 4.78 -2.63
N PHE A 215 2.53 4.15 -3.81
CA PHE A 215 3.41 3.00 -4.03
C PHE A 215 4.71 3.41 -4.74
N PHE A 216 5.77 2.62 -4.52
CA PHE A 216 7.15 2.89 -4.96
C PHE A 216 7.82 4.14 -4.35
N ALA A 217 7.25 4.72 -3.28
CA ALA A 217 7.82 5.90 -2.61
C ALA A 217 9.28 5.72 -2.15
N LEU A 218 9.67 4.48 -1.80
CA LEU A 218 11.04 4.12 -1.40
C LEU A 218 11.92 3.70 -2.58
N THR A 219 11.40 2.83 -3.45
CA THR A 219 12.19 2.17 -4.51
C THR A 219 12.49 3.07 -5.70
N ALA A 220 11.85 4.24 -5.78
CA ALA A 220 12.01 5.18 -6.87
C ALA A 220 11.82 4.49 -8.24
N THR A 221 12.67 4.79 -9.21
CA THR A 221 12.67 4.16 -10.55
C THR A 221 13.01 2.67 -10.52
N GLY A 222 13.58 2.15 -9.42
CA GLY A 222 13.89 0.73 -9.23
C GLY A 222 12.66 -0.18 -9.09
N ARG A 223 11.46 0.39 -8.87
CA ARG A 223 10.16 -0.32 -8.83
C ARG A 223 10.22 -1.63 -8.03
N GLU A 224 10.18 -2.76 -8.72
CA GLU A 224 10.08 -4.11 -8.18
C GLU A 224 11.44 -4.73 -7.82
N ALA A 225 12.55 -4.09 -8.19
CA ALA A 225 13.89 -4.52 -7.78
C ALA A 225 14.13 -4.37 -6.27
N GLY A 226 13.36 -3.51 -5.59
CA GLY A 226 13.51 -3.25 -4.16
C GLY A 226 14.64 -2.26 -3.87
N GLY A 227 14.93 -2.07 -2.57
CA GLY A 227 15.93 -1.10 -2.11
C GLY A 227 15.40 0.33 -2.03
N VAL A 228 16.27 1.25 -1.63
CA VAL A 228 15.98 2.69 -1.58
C VAL A 228 16.67 3.35 -2.77
N GLY A 229 15.90 4.08 -3.59
CA GLY A 229 16.45 4.75 -4.76
C GLY A 229 17.58 5.72 -4.39
N ALA A 230 18.69 5.65 -5.11
CA ALA A 230 19.81 6.57 -4.94
C ALA A 230 19.40 7.99 -5.37
N ASN A 231 19.57 8.96 -4.49
CA ASN A 231 19.36 10.38 -4.76
C ASN A 231 20.26 11.19 -3.80
N GLU A 232 21.09 12.06 -4.36
CA GLU A 232 22.09 12.82 -3.59
C GLU A 232 21.44 13.80 -2.62
N THR A 233 20.39 14.49 -3.05
CA THR A 233 19.60 15.41 -2.22
C THR A 233 18.97 14.68 -1.03
N VAL A 234 18.34 13.53 -1.29
CA VAL A 234 17.78 12.66 -0.22
C VAL A 234 18.87 12.22 0.75
N THR A 235 20.04 11.83 0.23
CA THR A 235 21.17 11.36 1.06
C THR A 235 21.75 12.48 1.93
N ALA A 236 21.88 13.69 1.38
CA ALA A 236 22.38 14.84 2.12
C ALA A 236 21.44 15.23 3.26
N ILE A 237 20.12 15.28 2.99
CA ILE A 237 19.10 15.57 4.00
C ILE A 237 19.07 14.47 5.06
N ALA A 238 19.13 13.20 4.66
CA ALA A 238 19.16 12.08 5.60
C ALA A 238 20.32 12.22 6.61
N ARG A 239 21.53 12.56 6.13
CA ARG A 239 22.69 12.82 7.00
C ARG A 239 22.48 14.01 7.93
N ALA A 240 21.86 15.09 7.45
CA ALA A 240 21.61 16.29 8.25
C ALA A 240 20.65 16.02 9.43
N HIS A 241 19.74 15.05 9.28
CA HIS A 241 18.76 14.65 10.29
C HIS A 241 19.13 13.41 11.11
N ASP A 242 20.32 12.84 10.92
CA ASP A 242 20.70 11.53 11.47
C ASP A 242 19.64 10.43 11.18
N ALA A 243 19.09 10.49 9.97
CA ALA A 243 18.01 9.64 9.49
C ALA A 243 18.46 8.77 8.30
N THR A 244 17.65 7.78 7.93
CA THR A 244 17.88 7.00 6.72
C THR A 244 17.27 7.68 5.48
N PRO A 245 17.79 7.41 4.28
CA PRO A 245 17.14 7.85 3.03
C PRO A 245 15.68 7.40 2.90
N ALA A 246 15.31 6.24 3.46
CA ALA A 246 13.93 5.78 3.49
C ALA A 246 13.03 6.69 4.35
N GLN A 247 13.53 7.10 5.52
CA GLN A 247 12.80 8.00 6.41
C GLN A 247 12.55 9.35 5.75
N VAL A 248 13.54 9.94 5.07
CA VAL A 248 13.38 11.20 4.34
C VAL A 248 12.30 11.08 3.24
N ARG A 249 12.32 9.98 2.47
CA ARG A 249 11.33 9.73 1.41
C ARG A 249 9.92 9.56 1.97
N ILE A 250 9.76 8.84 3.07
CA ILE A 250 8.46 8.67 3.75
C ILE A 250 7.99 10.02 4.29
N ALA A 251 8.85 10.77 4.99
CA ALA A 251 8.51 12.07 5.56
C ALA A 251 8.10 13.09 4.50
N TRP A 252 8.83 13.16 3.38
CA TRP A 252 8.45 13.99 2.24
C TRP A 252 7.08 13.62 1.68
N THR A 253 6.83 12.32 1.52
CA THR A 253 5.57 11.83 0.97
C THR A 253 4.39 12.15 1.90
N LEU A 254 4.56 11.93 3.22
CA LEU A 254 3.58 12.33 4.23
C LEU A 254 3.42 13.86 4.31
N GLY A 255 4.45 14.63 3.93
CA GLY A 255 4.40 16.09 3.87
C GLY A 255 3.41 16.64 2.85
N ARG A 256 2.91 15.82 1.92
CA ARG A 256 1.89 16.22 0.92
C ARG A 256 0.50 16.45 1.49
N GLY A 257 0.23 16.00 2.71
CA GLY A 257 -1.02 16.30 3.42
C GLY A 257 -1.49 15.18 4.34
N PRO A 258 -2.43 15.48 5.26
CA PRO A 258 -2.94 14.51 6.24
C PRO A 258 -3.64 13.31 5.58
N HIS A 259 -4.13 13.46 4.36
CA HIS A 259 -4.78 12.41 3.56
C HIS A 259 -3.81 11.39 2.95
N VAL A 260 -2.50 11.61 3.06
CA VAL A 260 -1.51 10.68 2.53
C VAL A 260 -1.15 9.62 3.57
N LEU A 261 -1.31 8.34 3.18
CA LEU A 261 -1.00 7.16 4.00
C LEU A 261 0.15 6.38 3.38
N ALA A 262 1.28 6.29 4.06
CA ALA A 262 2.45 5.56 3.57
C ALA A 262 2.36 4.07 3.92
N ILE A 263 2.69 3.19 2.97
CA ILE A 263 2.70 1.73 3.15
C ILE A 263 4.07 1.11 2.80
N PRO A 264 5.17 1.57 3.42
CA PRO A 264 6.50 1.06 3.09
C PRO A 264 6.57 -0.45 3.36
N GLY A 265 7.00 -1.22 2.35
CA GLY A 265 7.12 -2.67 2.46
C GLY A 265 8.53 -3.11 2.85
N THR A 266 8.61 -4.08 3.76
CA THR A 266 9.88 -4.67 4.22
C THR A 266 9.70 -6.11 4.70
N GLY A 267 10.78 -6.90 4.65
CA GLY A 267 10.91 -8.19 5.35
C GLY A 267 11.85 -8.12 6.57
N ASP A 268 12.46 -6.96 6.82
CA ASP A 268 13.44 -6.70 7.89
C ASP A 268 12.78 -5.93 9.06
N PRO A 269 12.78 -6.49 10.29
CA PRO A 269 12.25 -5.82 11.49
C PRO A 269 12.92 -4.49 11.83
N ARG A 270 14.20 -4.30 11.50
CA ARG A 270 14.91 -3.04 11.71
C ARG A 270 14.36 -1.96 10.78
N HIS A 271 14.21 -2.27 9.48
CA HIS A 271 13.59 -1.35 8.53
C HIS A 271 12.14 -1.03 8.91
N LEU A 272 11.40 -1.99 9.47
CA LEU A 272 10.04 -1.74 9.98
C LEU A 272 10.06 -0.64 11.06
N ALA A 273 10.95 -0.75 12.05
CA ALA A 273 11.09 0.27 13.09
C ALA A 273 11.55 1.63 12.51
N GLU A 274 12.53 1.64 11.60
CA GLU A 274 12.99 2.86 10.92
C GLU A 274 11.87 3.54 10.14
N ASN A 275 11.08 2.77 9.39
CA ASN A 275 9.95 3.27 8.59
C ASN A 275 8.86 3.92 9.45
N LEU A 276 8.53 3.33 10.60
CA LEU A 276 7.54 3.90 11.53
C LEU A 276 8.08 5.18 12.18
N ALA A 277 9.36 5.21 12.54
CA ALA A 277 10.02 6.40 13.10
C ALA A 277 10.08 7.58 12.10
N ALA A 278 9.95 7.33 10.79
CA ALA A 278 9.86 8.39 9.78
C ALA A 278 8.71 9.37 10.03
N GLY A 279 7.66 8.95 10.74
CA GLY A 279 6.53 9.80 11.12
C GLY A 279 6.92 10.99 11.99
N ALA A 280 8.03 10.92 12.73
CA ALA A 280 8.51 12.01 13.58
C ALA A 280 9.46 12.98 12.85
N LEU A 281 9.94 12.62 11.66
CA LEU A 281 10.86 13.46 10.89
C LEU A 281 10.13 14.69 10.35
N ARG A 282 10.70 15.88 10.54
CA ARG A 282 10.14 17.16 10.08
C ARG A 282 11.12 17.81 9.11
N LEU A 283 10.77 17.81 7.83
CA LEU A 283 11.54 18.48 6.79
C LEU A 283 11.25 19.99 6.81
N SER A 284 12.29 20.81 6.72
CA SER A 284 12.14 22.25 6.58
C SER A 284 11.60 22.63 5.20
N PRO A 285 11.00 23.84 5.04
CA PRO A 285 10.53 24.30 3.74
C PRO A 285 11.61 24.30 2.66
N ALA A 286 12.87 24.59 3.02
CA ALA A 286 14.00 24.57 2.09
C ALA A 286 14.34 23.15 1.64
N GLU A 287 14.29 22.17 2.55
CA GLU A 287 14.53 20.76 2.23
C GLU A 287 13.41 20.18 1.38
N THR A 288 12.15 20.50 1.70
CA THR A 288 11.00 20.13 0.85
C THR A 288 11.15 20.69 -0.55
N ALA A 289 11.48 21.98 -0.69
CA ALA A 289 11.69 22.60 -1.99
C ALA A 289 12.86 21.97 -2.77
N ALA A 290 13.94 21.59 -2.09
CA ALA A 290 15.07 20.90 -2.71
C ALA A 290 14.69 19.50 -3.20
N LEU A 291 13.87 18.77 -2.45
CA LEU A 291 13.34 17.45 -2.84
C LEU A 291 12.34 17.56 -3.99
N ASP A 292 11.48 18.57 -3.98
CA ASP A 292 10.53 18.86 -5.06
C ASP A 292 11.25 19.19 -6.38
N ALA A 293 12.39 19.88 -6.30
CA ALA A 293 13.23 20.21 -7.46
C ALA A 293 14.08 19.01 -7.93
N ALA A 294 14.32 18.03 -7.06
CA ALA A 294 15.00 16.78 -7.40
C ALA A 294 14.05 15.74 -8.02
N SER A 295 12.76 16.08 -8.18
CA SER A 295 11.70 15.16 -8.61
C SER A 295 11.47 15.02 -10.09
#